data_AF-A0AAN9R931-F1
#
_entry.id   AF-A0AAN9R931-F1
#
_cell.length_a   1.000
_cell.length_b   1.000
_cell.length_c   1.000
_cell.angle_alpha   90.00
_cell.angle_beta   90.00
_cell.angle_gamma   90.00
#
_symmetry.space_group_name_H-M   'P 1'
#
loop_
_entity.id
_entity.type
_entity.pdbx_description
1 polymer ?
#
loop_
_entity_poly.entity_id
_entity_poly.type
_entity_poly.pdbx_seq_one_letter_code
_entity_poly.pdbx_strand_id
1 'polypeptide(L)'
;MLGLGRSRSSLPSQLFDAFSTHRKITLCLSSSQGVVLLGNIPYDSHILKSLTFTPLLVTNFPSHEYFINVNAVKINGKRLSFDTSSQFFEGAITLLSSIVPYTTMQSSIYATFKTAFVEGAVSMNMTEVGSVEPFEVCFRSGGVVPVIELVLQSEMVKWSINERNSMVRVSDEVMCLGFLDGGVNP
;
A
#
# COMPACT_ATOMS: atom_id res chain seq x y z
N MET A 1 -13.91 -17.14 -3.55
CA MET A 1 -13.24 -16.00 -2.89
C MET A 1 -14.00 -15.65 -1.61
N LEU A 2 -13.30 -15.21 -0.57
CA LEU A 2 -13.91 -14.76 0.67
C LEU A 2 -13.95 -13.24 0.70
N GLY A 3 -15.14 -12.65 0.56
CA GLY A 3 -15.29 -11.18 0.51
C GLY A 3 -15.23 -10.55 1.91
N LEU A 4 -14.28 -9.64 2.10
CA LEU A 4 -14.11 -8.89 3.35
C LEU A 4 -14.64 -7.45 3.27
N GLY A 5 -15.34 -7.08 2.19
CA GLY A 5 -15.85 -5.72 1.96
C GLY A 5 -16.97 -5.28 2.91
N ARG A 6 -17.39 -4.03 2.75
CA ARG A 6 -18.44 -3.36 3.55
C ARG A 6 -19.85 -3.59 3.01
N SER A 7 -20.15 -4.81 2.56
CA SER A 7 -21.50 -5.20 2.15
C SER A 7 -22.21 -5.97 3.27
N ARG A 8 -23.54 -5.93 3.32
CA ARG A 8 -24.31 -6.69 4.33
C ARG A 8 -24.14 -8.21 4.18
N SER A 9 -23.86 -8.67 2.97
CA SER A 9 -23.63 -10.08 2.64
C SER A 9 -22.18 -10.52 2.80
N SER A 10 -21.23 -9.64 3.14
CA SER A 10 -19.84 -10.03 3.36
C SER A 10 -19.70 -10.91 4.61
N LEU A 11 -18.66 -11.77 4.63
CA LEU A 11 -18.42 -12.65 5.78
C LEU A 11 -18.30 -11.85 7.09
N PRO A 12 -17.51 -10.75 7.17
CA PRO A 12 -17.42 -9.96 8.38
C PRO A 12 -18.78 -9.45 8.85
N SER A 13 -19.59 -8.88 7.96
CA SER A 13 -20.91 -8.34 8.31
C SER A 13 -21.84 -9.41 8.88
N GLN A 14 -21.91 -10.57 8.22
CA GLN A 14 -22.74 -11.69 8.69
C GLN A 14 -22.30 -12.19 10.08
N LEU A 15 -20.99 -12.28 10.32
CA LEU A 15 -20.45 -12.71 11.62
C LEU A 15 -20.68 -11.66 12.71
N PHE A 16 -20.51 -10.38 12.40
CA PHE A 16 -20.78 -9.31 13.36
C PHE A 16 -22.24 -9.27 13.78
N ASP A 17 -23.16 -9.47 12.83
CA ASP A 17 -24.60 -9.49 13.10
C ASP A 17 -25.02 -10.76 13.88
N ALA A 18 -24.43 -11.93 13.57
CA ALA A 18 -24.75 -13.18 14.26
C ALA A 18 -24.22 -13.23 15.70
N PHE A 19 -23.02 -12.68 15.95
CA PHE A 19 -22.32 -12.81 17.23
C PHE A 19 -22.33 -11.53 18.09
N SER A 20 -23.04 -10.46 17.66
CA SER A 20 -23.14 -9.18 18.39
C SER A 20 -21.78 -8.61 18.84
N THR A 21 -20.76 -8.74 17.98
CA THR A 21 -19.39 -8.28 18.28
C THR A 21 -19.08 -6.95 17.59
N HIS A 22 -17.94 -6.34 17.95
CA HIS A 22 -17.50 -5.09 17.35
C HIS A 22 -17.21 -5.28 15.86
N ARG A 23 -17.67 -4.33 15.02
CA ARG A 23 -17.46 -4.38 13.57
C ARG A 23 -16.04 -3.97 13.18
N LYS A 24 -15.07 -4.81 13.51
CA LYS A 24 -13.64 -4.61 13.26
C LYS A 24 -13.03 -5.86 12.63
N ILE A 25 -12.25 -5.67 11.57
CA ILE A 25 -11.46 -6.69 10.91
C ILE A 25 -10.00 -6.34 11.15
N THR A 26 -9.17 -7.32 11.46
CA THR A 26 -7.70 -7.15 11.51
C THR A 26 -7.06 -8.18 10.61
N LEU A 27 -6.15 -7.71 9.77
CA LEU A 27 -5.44 -8.52 8.77
C LEU A 27 -3.94 -8.48 9.08
N CYS A 28 -3.35 -9.65 9.23
CA CYS A 28 -1.90 -9.82 9.25
C CYS A 28 -1.54 -10.77 8.10
N LEU A 29 -1.26 -10.19 6.93
CA LEU A 29 -0.90 -10.94 5.74
C LEU A 29 0.57 -11.37 5.82
N SER A 30 0.86 -12.58 5.33
CA SER A 30 2.20 -13.18 5.32
C SER A 30 2.35 -14.02 4.05
N SER A 31 3.59 -14.18 3.58
CA SER A 31 3.92 -15.07 2.46
C SER A 31 3.77 -16.56 2.81
N SER A 32 3.66 -16.89 4.10
CA SER A 32 3.43 -18.25 4.59
C SER A 32 2.04 -18.37 5.22
N GLN A 33 1.92 -18.08 6.51
CA GLN A 33 0.68 -18.14 7.27
C GLN A 33 0.35 -16.77 7.83
N GLY A 34 -0.76 -16.21 7.36
CA GLY A 34 -1.35 -14.99 7.87
C GLY A 34 -2.53 -15.27 8.80
N VAL A 35 -3.08 -14.21 9.40
CA VAL A 35 -4.23 -14.30 10.29
C VAL A 35 -5.26 -13.23 9.93
N VAL A 36 -6.54 -13.62 9.94
CA VAL A 36 -7.70 -12.73 9.87
C VAL A 36 -8.46 -12.84 11.19
N LEU A 37 -8.60 -11.72 11.89
CA LEU A 37 -9.34 -11.65 13.16
C LEU A 37 -10.56 -10.75 13.00
N LEU A 38 -11.68 -11.18 13.55
CA LEU A 38 -12.96 -10.48 13.49
C LEU A 38 -13.43 -10.16 14.90
N GLY A 39 -13.81 -8.90 15.14
CA GLY A 39 -14.25 -8.44 16.44
C GLY A 39 -13.15 -7.77 17.25
N ASN A 40 -13.39 -7.68 18.56
CA ASN A 40 -12.36 -7.25 19.49
C ASN A 40 -11.33 -8.35 19.67
N ILE A 41 -10.08 -7.96 19.54
CA ILE A 41 -8.94 -8.84 19.78
C ILE A 41 -8.59 -8.69 21.26
N PRO A 42 -8.67 -9.76 22.08
CA PRO A 42 -8.35 -9.70 23.51
C PRO A 42 -6.84 -9.59 23.80
N TYR A 43 -6.00 -9.39 22.77
CA TYR A 43 -4.56 -9.33 22.93
C TYR A 43 -4.14 -7.95 23.44
N ASP A 44 -3.67 -7.90 24.69
CA ASP A 44 -2.78 -6.84 25.20
C ASP A 44 -1.38 -6.98 24.55
N SER A 45 -1.34 -6.93 23.21
CA SER A 45 -0.08 -6.88 22.50
C SER A 45 0.35 -5.43 22.41
N HIS A 46 1.59 -5.15 22.79
CA HIS A 46 2.22 -3.83 22.64
C HIS A 46 2.08 -3.28 21.20
N ILE A 47 1.93 -4.17 20.22
CA ILE A 47 1.68 -3.84 18.80
C ILE A 47 0.39 -3.03 18.63
N LEU A 48 -0.71 -3.38 19.31
CA LEU A 48 -1.97 -2.65 19.19
C LEU A 48 -1.88 -1.22 19.74
N LYS A 49 -0.99 -0.99 20.73
CA LYS A 49 -0.75 0.34 21.34
C LYS A 49 0.06 1.26 20.43
N SER A 50 0.80 0.69 19.46
CA SER A 50 1.63 1.42 18.50
C SER A 50 0.97 1.57 17.12
N LEU A 51 -0.32 1.22 16.99
CA LEU A 51 -1.04 1.38 15.72
C LEU A 51 -1.17 2.86 15.36
N THR A 52 -0.92 3.13 14.08
CA THR A 52 -1.21 4.42 13.47
C THR A 52 -2.54 4.31 12.73
N PHE A 53 -3.40 5.31 12.93
CA PHE A 53 -4.75 5.32 12.37
C PHE A 53 -4.89 6.39 11.31
N THR A 54 -5.68 6.10 10.28
CA THR A 54 -6.14 7.06 9.30
C THR A 54 -7.62 6.83 9.03
N PRO A 55 -8.41 7.88 8.70
CA PRO A 55 -9.81 7.71 8.37
C PRO A 55 -10.01 6.80 7.15
N LEU A 56 -10.92 5.84 7.27
CA LEU A 56 -11.46 5.16 6.09
C LEU A 56 -12.44 6.10 5.39
N LEU A 57 -12.26 6.30 4.09
CA LEU A 57 -13.14 7.14 3.30
C LEU A 57 -14.46 6.42 3.03
N VAL A 58 -15.53 7.21 2.95
CA VAL A 58 -16.85 6.75 2.50
C VAL A 58 -17.06 7.30 1.12
N THR A 59 -17.01 6.42 0.12
CA THR A 59 -17.28 6.76 -1.28
C THR A 59 -18.73 6.40 -1.62
N ASN A 60 -19.35 7.18 -2.49
CA ASN A 60 -20.73 6.89 -2.92
C ASN A 60 -20.76 5.60 -3.77
N PHE A 61 -19.74 5.39 -4.63
CA PHE A 61 -19.52 4.16 -5.39
C PHE A 61 -18.02 3.99 -5.69
N PRO A 62 -17.39 2.84 -5.47
CA PRO A 62 -17.92 1.63 -4.82
C PRO A 62 -17.89 1.74 -3.28
N SER A 63 -19.07 1.67 -2.64
CA SER A 63 -19.20 1.85 -1.18
C SER A 63 -18.72 0.66 -0.34
N HIS A 64 -18.48 -0.49 -0.98
CA HIS A 64 -18.09 -1.72 -0.32
C HIS A 64 -16.58 -1.88 -0.13
N GLU A 65 -15.80 -1.01 -0.76
CA GLU A 65 -14.34 -1.05 -0.73
C GLU A 65 -13.77 -0.19 0.41
N TYR A 66 -12.49 -0.40 0.69
CA TYR A 66 -11.76 0.31 1.74
C TYR A 66 -10.80 1.29 1.11
N PHE A 67 -11.14 2.57 1.23
CA PHE A 67 -10.32 3.67 0.73
C PHE A 67 -9.68 4.44 1.89
N ILE A 68 -8.47 4.93 1.66
CA ILE A 68 -7.78 5.91 2.50
C ILE A 68 -7.39 7.12 1.64
N ASN A 69 -7.12 8.25 2.28
CA ASN A 69 -6.57 9.42 1.60
C ASN A 69 -5.05 9.45 1.75
N VAL A 70 -4.32 9.53 0.64
CA VAL A 70 -2.87 9.73 0.62
C VAL A 70 -2.57 11.14 0.11
N ASN A 71 -2.08 12.00 0.98
CA ASN A 71 -1.85 13.42 0.67
C ASN A 71 -0.53 13.65 -0.05
N ALA A 72 0.44 12.76 0.14
CA ALA A 72 1.72 12.81 -0.56
C ALA A 72 2.47 11.49 -0.50
N VAL A 73 3.44 11.37 -1.39
CA VAL A 73 4.44 10.31 -1.38
C VAL A 73 5.80 10.95 -1.13
N LYS A 74 6.62 10.31 -0.29
CA LYS A 74 8.03 10.63 -0.12
C LYS A 74 8.88 9.44 -0.47
N ILE A 75 10.02 9.68 -1.09
CA ILE A 75 11.05 8.67 -1.35
C ILE A 75 12.34 9.17 -0.71
N ASN A 76 12.90 8.39 0.21
CA ASN A 76 14.08 8.75 0.98
C ASN A 76 13.96 10.14 1.63
N GLY A 77 12.79 10.43 2.20
CA GLY A 77 12.46 11.71 2.85
C GLY A 77 12.12 12.87 1.91
N LYS A 78 12.36 12.74 0.59
CA LYS A 78 12.03 13.77 -0.41
C LYS A 78 10.59 13.64 -0.86
N ARG A 79 9.79 14.71 -0.72
CA ARG A 79 8.39 14.76 -1.16
C ARG A 79 8.32 14.83 -2.69
N LEU A 80 7.47 13.98 -3.28
CA LEU A 80 7.17 14.03 -4.71
C LEU A 80 6.18 15.15 -5.02
N SER A 81 6.40 15.80 -6.16
CA SER A 81 5.44 16.76 -6.74
C SER A 81 4.71 16.07 -7.87
N PHE A 82 3.39 16.01 -7.79
CA PHE A 82 2.54 15.47 -8.83
C PHE A 82 1.81 16.62 -9.52
N ASP A 83 1.72 16.58 -10.85
CA ASP A 83 0.93 17.54 -11.62
C ASP A 83 -0.56 17.20 -11.49
N THR A 84 -1.13 17.41 -10.30
CA THR A 84 -2.55 17.16 -10.04
C THR A 84 -3.38 18.33 -10.53
N SER A 85 -3.63 18.40 -11.84
CA SER A 85 -4.58 19.35 -12.44
C SER A 85 -6.05 19.00 -12.15
N SER A 86 -6.33 17.88 -11.48
CA SER A 86 -7.69 17.38 -11.30
C SER A 86 -7.81 16.38 -10.15
N GLN A 87 -8.01 16.86 -8.92
CA GLN A 87 -8.64 16.03 -7.88
C GLN A 87 -9.36 16.92 -6.86
N PHE A 88 -10.66 16.66 -6.71
CA PHE A 88 -11.62 17.39 -5.87
C PHE A 88 -11.39 17.19 -4.36
N PHE A 89 -10.29 16.56 -3.96
CA PHE A 89 -9.91 16.29 -2.59
C PHE A 89 -8.42 16.61 -2.43
N GLU A 90 -8.03 17.13 -1.27
CA GLU A 90 -6.64 17.40 -0.87
C GLU A 90 -5.85 16.08 -0.67
N GLY A 91 -5.76 15.23 -1.70
CA GLY A 91 -5.08 13.94 -1.66
C GLY A 91 -5.62 12.93 -2.68
N ALA A 92 -4.84 11.88 -2.94
CA ALA A 92 -5.20 10.78 -3.82
C ALA A 92 -6.04 9.73 -3.07
N ILE A 93 -7.22 9.41 -3.61
CA ILE A 93 -8.07 8.32 -3.13
C ILE A 93 -7.35 6.99 -3.42
N THR A 94 -6.98 6.26 -2.37
CA THR A 94 -6.18 5.04 -2.47
C THR A 94 -6.98 3.84 -1.98
N LEU A 95 -7.15 2.83 -2.84
CA LEU A 95 -7.83 1.58 -2.53
C LEU A 95 -6.90 0.60 -1.79
N LEU A 96 -7.41 -0.03 -0.74
CA LEU A 96 -6.77 -1.19 -0.11
C LEU A 96 -7.30 -2.48 -0.72
N SER A 97 -6.43 -3.24 -1.39
CA SER A 97 -6.79 -4.45 -2.12
C SER A 97 -5.98 -5.65 -1.65
N SER A 98 -6.60 -6.84 -1.70
CA SER A 98 -5.95 -8.14 -1.49
C SER A 98 -6.06 -9.06 -2.70
N ILE A 99 -6.65 -8.59 -3.79
CA ILE A 99 -6.84 -9.37 -5.03
C ILE A 99 -5.69 -9.16 -6.02
N VAL A 100 -4.97 -8.03 -5.92
CA VAL A 100 -3.76 -7.75 -6.71
C VAL A 100 -2.53 -7.86 -5.80
N PRO A 101 -1.46 -8.54 -6.23
CA PRO A 101 -0.28 -8.81 -5.39
C PRO A 101 0.66 -7.62 -5.25
N TYR A 102 0.60 -6.66 -6.18
CA TYR A 102 1.48 -5.49 -6.25
C TYR A 102 0.66 -4.21 -6.29
N THR A 103 1.22 -3.14 -5.75
CA THR A 103 0.57 -1.83 -5.79
C THR A 103 0.58 -1.31 -7.22
N THR A 104 -0.59 -0.93 -7.72
CA THR A 104 -0.73 -0.23 -9.01
C THR A 104 -0.94 1.26 -8.76
N MET A 105 -0.44 2.08 -9.68
CA MET A 105 -0.63 3.53 -9.66
C MET A 105 -1.17 3.98 -11.02
N GLN A 106 -1.96 5.06 -11.03
CA GLN A 106 -2.36 5.69 -12.28
C GLN A 106 -1.10 6.16 -13.03
N SER A 107 -1.08 6.06 -14.36
CA SER A 107 0.15 6.17 -15.16
C SER A 107 0.97 7.46 -14.92
N SER A 108 0.34 8.63 -14.72
CA SER A 108 1.10 9.86 -14.47
C SER A 108 1.70 9.88 -13.06
N ILE A 109 1.00 9.36 -12.06
CA ILE A 109 1.53 9.17 -10.71
C ILE A 109 2.69 8.15 -10.75
N TYR A 110 2.50 7.03 -11.43
CA TYR A 110 3.50 5.98 -11.56
C TYR A 110 4.77 6.50 -12.25
N ALA A 111 4.65 7.27 -13.33
CA ALA A 111 5.79 7.84 -14.04
C ALA A 111 6.65 8.74 -13.14
N THR A 112 6.02 9.66 -12.39
CA THR A 112 6.72 10.50 -11.42
C THR A 112 7.35 9.68 -10.30
N PHE A 113 6.60 8.72 -9.75
CA PHE A 113 7.07 7.84 -8.68
C PHE A 113 8.27 7.00 -9.11
N LYS A 114 8.19 6.36 -10.28
CA LYS A 114 9.23 5.52 -10.87
C LYS A 114 10.53 6.29 -11.04
N THR A 115 10.48 7.46 -11.68
CA THR A 115 11.66 8.31 -11.89
C THR A 115 12.32 8.68 -10.58
N ALA A 116 11.53 9.16 -9.60
CA ALA A 116 12.07 9.55 -8.30
C ALA A 116 12.62 8.36 -7.49
N PHE A 117 12.03 7.17 -7.63
CA PHE A 117 12.54 5.95 -7.00
C PHE A 117 13.90 5.55 -7.58
N VAL A 118 14.03 5.53 -8.91
CA VAL A 118 15.29 5.21 -9.59
C VAL A 118 16.39 6.21 -9.20
N GLU A 119 16.10 7.50 -9.24
CA GLU A 119 17.04 8.54 -8.80
C GLU A 119 17.46 8.36 -7.33
N GLY A 120 16.50 8.06 -6.45
CA GLY A 120 16.75 7.75 -5.05
C GLY A 120 17.66 6.53 -4.88
N ALA A 121 17.36 5.45 -5.60
CA ALA A 121 18.10 4.19 -5.55
C ALA A 121 19.54 4.36 -6.06
N VAL A 122 19.74 5.04 -7.19
CA VAL A 122 21.07 5.33 -7.75
C VAL A 122 21.88 6.21 -6.78
N SER A 123 21.26 7.20 -6.15
CA SER A 123 21.93 8.04 -5.14
C SER A 123 22.36 7.26 -3.88
N MET A 124 21.79 6.07 -3.68
CA MET A 124 22.11 5.13 -2.60
C MET A 124 23.01 3.97 -3.08
N ASN A 125 23.65 4.12 -4.24
CA ASN A 125 24.55 3.14 -4.86
C ASN A 125 23.88 1.82 -5.29
N MET A 126 22.57 1.80 -5.51
CA MET A 126 21.92 0.66 -6.15
C MET A 126 22.28 0.62 -7.64
N THR A 127 22.54 -0.57 -8.16
CA THR A 127 22.87 -0.79 -9.58
C THR A 127 21.64 -1.29 -10.32
N GLU A 128 21.08 -0.48 -11.20
CA GLU A 128 19.96 -0.90 -12.06
C GLU A 128 20.41 -2.00 -13.04
N VAL A 129 19.51 -2.94 -13.32
CA VAL A 129 19.71 -4.06 -14.24
C VAL A 129 18.52 -4.15 -15.21
N GLY A 130 18.59 -5.06 -16.18
CA GLY A 130 17.46 -5.30 -17.09
C GLY A 130 16.16 -5.60 -16.35
N SER A 131 15.06 -5.04 -16.84
CA SER A 131 13.73 -5.28 -16.30
C SER A 131 13.34 -6.77 -16.42
N VAL A 132 12.49 -7.22 -15.50
CA VAL A 132 11.94 -8.57 -15.52
C VAL A 132 10.44 -8.47 -15.37
N GLU A 133 9.70 -8.88 -16.41
CA GLU A 133 8.23 -8.80 -16.40
C GLU A 133 7.63 -9.48 -15.15
N PRO A 134 6.60 -8.89 -14.53
CA PRO A 134 5.89 -7.68 -14.96
C PRO A 134 6.54 -6.36 -14.49
N PHE A 135 7.72 -6.38 -13.87
CA PHE A 135 8.35 -5.22 -13.27
C PHE A 135 9.20 -4.44 -14.27
N GLU A 136 9.09 -3.11 -14.23
CA GLU A 136 9.86 -2.22 -15.10
C GLU A 136 11.20 -1.79 -14.51
N VAL A 137 11.34 -1.81 -13.18
CA VAL A 137 12.53 -1.33 -12.48
C VAL A 137 13.11 -2.45 -11.65
N CYS A 138 14.34 -2.85 -11.97
CA CYS A 138 15.05 -3.92 -11.28
C CYS A 138 16.48 -3.49 -10.96
N PHE A 139 17.00 -3.99 -9.85
CA PHE A 139 18.35 -3.71 -9.37
C PHE A 139 19.06 -5.01 -9.02
N ARG A 140 20.39 -4.95 -9.00
CA ARG A 140 21.20 -6.01 -8.37
C ARG A 140 20.79 -6.16 -6.91
N SER A 141 20.59 -7.39 -6.46
CA SER A 141 20.21 -7.69 -5.08
C SER A 141 21.27 -7.23 -4.08
N GLY A 142 20.78 -6.75 -2.93
CA GLY A 142 21.60 -6.28 -1.82
C GLY A 142 21.72 -4.75 -1.77
N GLY A 143 22.11 -4.24 -0.59
CA GLY A 143 22.23 -2.82 -0.32
C GLY A 143 21.03 -2.23 0.43
N VAL A 144 21.02 -0.91 0.57
CA VAL A 144 19.95 -0.17 1.26
C VAL A 144 19.00 0.39 0.22
N VAL A 145 17.72 0.07 0.37
CA VAL A 145 16.66 0.51 -0.56
C VAL A 145 16.01 1.80 -0.06
N PRO A 146 15.69 2.76 -0.94
CA PRO A 146 14.94 3.96 -0.57
C PRO A 146 13.63 3.61 0.15
N VAL A 147 13.44 4.18 1.34
CA VAL A 147 12.16 4.08 2.05
C VAL A 147 11.12 4.91 1.32
N ILE A 148 9.95 4.33 1.09
CA ILE A 148 8.78 5.03 0.55
C ILE A 148 7.86 5.36 1.72
N GLU A 149 7.41 6.60 1.83
CA GLU A 149 6.43 7.02 2.84
C GLU A 149 5.17 7.54 2.15
N LEU A 150 4.01 6.95 2.45
CA LEU A 150 2.71 7.53 2.12
C LEU A 150 2.30 8.45 3.26
N VAL A 151 2.26 9.76 3.01
CA VAL A 151 1.77 10.76 3.95
C VAL A 151 0.25 10.73 3.92
N LEU A 152 -0.37 10.51 5.07
CA LEU A 152 -1.81 10.37 5.22
C LEU A 152 -2.41 11.72 5.63
N GLN A 153 -3.21 11.78 6.70
CA GLN A 153 -3.91 13.00 7.11
C GLN A 153 -3.02 14.13 7.65
N SER A 154 -1.74 13.87 7.94
CA SER A 154 -0.76 14.89 8.34
C SER A 154 0.67 14.43 8.10
N GLU A 155 1.63 15.36 8.12
CA GLU A 155 3.07 15.06 7.99
C GLU A 155 3.60 14.10 9.06
N MET A 156 2.93 14.01 10.20
CA MET A 156 3.30 13.13 11.32
C MET A 156 2.72 11.72 11.17
N VAL A 157 1.69 11.54 10.34
CA VAL A 157 1.00 10.25 10.15
C VAL A 157 1.37 9.69 8.79
N LYS A 158 2.27 8.71 8.80
CA LYS A 158 2.84 8.13 7.59
C LYS A 158 2.73 6.61 7.60
N TRP A 159 2.50 6.04 6.43
CA TRP A 159 2.71 4.61 6.18
C TRP A 159 4.08 4.43 5.51
N SER A 160 5.03 3.87 6.25
CA SER A 160 6.37 3.57 5.75
C SER A 160 6.42 2.19 5.09
N ILE A 161 6.93 2.15 3.86
CA ILE A 161 7.12 0.96 3.05
C ILE A 161 8.64 0.78 2.88
N ASN A 162 9.15 -0.27 3.51
CA ASN A 162 10.57 -0.59 3.52
C ASN A 162 10.90 -1.65 2.45
N GLU A 163 12.18 -2.00 2.30
CA GLU A 163 12.68 -3.02 1.36
C GLU A 163 11.80 -4.28 1.29
N ARG A 164 11.47 -4.88 2.44
CA ARG A 164 10.66 -6.11 2.52
C ARG A 164 9.25 -5.99 1.94
N ASN A 165 8.76 -4.77 1.75
CA ASN A 165 7.45 -4.46 1.22
C ASN A 165 7.52 -3.88 -0.20
N SER A 166 8.54 -3.07 -0.49
CA SER A 166 8.68 -2.40 -1.79
C SER A 166 9.38 -3.24 -2.84
N MET A 167 10.19 -4.22 -2.45
CA MET A 167 11.05 -4.97 -3.37
C MET A 167 10.68 -6.45 -3.44
N VAL A 168 10.67 -6.97 -4.65
CA VAL A 168 10.37 -8.36 -5.00
C VAL A 168 11.66 -9.03 -5.44
N ARG A 169 12.07 -10.07 -4.72
CA ARG A 169 13.23 -10.87 -5.12
C ARG A 169 12.84 -11.79 -6.27
N VAL A 170 13.44 -11.58 -7.45
CA VAL A 170 13.14 -12.37 -8.67
C VAL A 170 14.16 -13.48 -8.86
N SER A 171 15.41 -13.24 -8.44
CA SER A 171 16.47 -14.26 -8.38
C SER A 171 17.40 -13.97 -7.21
N ASP A 172 18.46 -14.76 -7.06
CA ASP A 172 19.46 -14.49 -6.03
C ASP A 172 20.20 -13.16 -6.23
N GLU A 173 20.28 -12.71 -7.49
CA GLU A 173 21.05 -11.54 -7.92
C GLU A 173 20.19 -10.34 -8.31
N VAL A 174 18.87 -10.51 -8.46
CA VAL A 174 17.96 -9.46 -8.94
C VAL A 174 16.76 -9.27 -8.03
N MET A 175 16.50 -8.01 -7.68
CA MET A 175 15.30 -7.56 -6.99
C MET A 175 14.62 -6.41 -7.75
N CYS A 176 13.30 -6.46 -7.87
CA CYS A 176 12.52 -5.49 -8.64
C CYS A 176 11.56 -4.71 -7.76
N LEU A 177 11.25 -3.48 -8.16
CA LEU A 177 10.28 -2.63 -7.48
C LEU A 177 8.87 -3.21 -7.67
N GLY A 178 8.19 -3.53 -6.58
CA GLY A 178 6.84 -4.10 -6.53
C GLY A 178 5.71 -3.09 -6.74
N PHE A 179 5.93 -2.09 -7.59
CA PHE A 179 4.95 -1.09 -8.00
C PHE A 179 4.83 -1.12 -9.53
N LEU A 180 3.59 -1.06 -10.03
CA LEU A 180 3.30 -1.22 -11.46
C LEU A 180 2.47 -0.05 -12.01
N ASP A 181 2.60 0.21 -13.30
CA ASP A 181 1.67 1.07 -14.03
C ASP A 181 0.31 0.38 -14.13
N GLY A 182 -0.73 0.99 -13.56
CA GLY A 182 -2.09 0.49 -13.64
C GLY A 182 -2.91 1.07 -14.81
N GLY A 183 -2.34 1.98 -15.59
CA GLY A 183 -3.02 2.66 -16.68
C GLY A 183 -3.73 3.95 -16.26
N VAL A 184 -4.59 4.47 -17.14
CA VAL A 184 -5.29 5.75 -16.95
C VAL A 184 -6.40 5.66 -15.88
N ASN A 185 -7.06 4.49 -15.79
CA ASN A 185 -8.14 4.20 -14.84
C ASN A 185 -7.87 2.86 -14.16
N PRO A 186 -6.86 2.81 -13.27
CA PRO A 186 -6.44 1.60 -12.57
C PRO A 186 -7.44 1.13 -11.52
#